data_AF-A0A662TR00-F1
#
_entry.id   AF-A0A662TR00-F1
#
_cell.length_a   1.000
_cell.length_b   1.000
_cell.length_c   1.000
_cell.angle_alpha   90.00
_cell.angle_beta   90.00
_cell.angle_gamma   90.00
#
_symmetry.space_group_name_H-M   'P 1'
#
loop_
_entity.id
_entity.type
_entity.pdbx_description
1 polymer ?
#
loop_
_entity_poly.entity_id
_entity_poly.type
_entity_poly.pdbx_seq_one_letter_code
_entity_poly.pdbx_strand_id
1 'polypeptide(L)' 'MYSSQASKQAEEPLPRVRTSRKRIEPYDESRIVASLQHEAGLDPETARRIAQSVTRRIRAMKLTFVSAPLIREIVNVV' A
#
# COMPACT_ATOMS: atom_id res chain seq x y z
N MET A 1 -2.74 38.71 -10.96
CA MET A 1 -1.93 37.77 -10.15
C MET A 1 -2.82 36.64 -9.63
N TYR A 2 -3.30 35.81 -10.55
CA TYR A 2 -4.07 34.60 -10.23
C TYR A 2 -3.43 33.44 -10.98
N SER A 3 -3.50 32.24 -10.38
CA SER A 3 -2.87 30.97 -10.78
C SER A 3 -1.47 30.81 -10.17
N SER A 4 -1.18 29.83 -9.32
CA SER A 4 -1.80 28.52 -9.19
C SER A 4 -1.64 28.04 -7.74
N GLN A 5 -2.70 28.14 -6.94
CA GLN A 5 -2.87 27.11 -5.91
C GLN A 5 -3.18 25.84 -6.67
N ALA A 6 -2.15 25.05 -6.96
CA ALA A 6 -2.31 23.64 -7.24
C ALA A 6 -3.07 23.09 -6.02
N SER A 7 -4.38 22.90 -6.20
CA SER A 7 -5.23 22.19 -5.27
C SER A 7 -4.48 20.90 -4.97
N LYS A 8 -3.93 20.80 -3.75
CA LYS A 8 -3.54 19.50 -3.19
C LYS A 8 -4.81 18.69 -3.22
N GLN A 9 -5.03 17.91 -4.28
CA GLN A 9 -5.94 16.79 -4.23
C GLN A 9 -5.51 16.03 -3.00
N ALA A 10 -6.34 16.07 -1.95
CA ALA A 10 -6.10 15.30 -0.76
C ALA A 10 -6.03 13.85 -1.24
N GLU A 11 -4.81 13.34 -1.29
CA GLU A 11 -4.51 11.98 -1.67
C GLU A 11 -5.45 11.07 -0.87
N GLU A 12 -6.34 10.33 -1.55
CA GLU A 12 -7.36 9.51 -0.89
C GLU A 12 -6.70 8.64 0.20
N PRO A 13 -7.23 8.64 1.43
CA PRO A 13 -6.56 8.03 2.58
C PRO A 13 -6.45 6.52 2.40
N LEU A 14 -5.32 5.97 2.82
CA LEU A 14 -5.09 4.52 2.79
C LEU A 14 -5.90 3.82 3.91
N PRO A 15 -6.40 2.59 3.67
CA PRO A 15 -7.15 1.83 4.66
C PRO A 15 -6.29 1.49 5.87
N ARG A 16 -6.89 1.28 7.03
CA ARG A 16 -6.18 0.65 8.15
C ARG A 16 -6.04 -0.86 7.93
N VAL A 17 -4.95 -1.45 8.41
CA VAL A 17 -4.64 -2.87 8.20
C VAL A 17 -4.98 -3.69 9.43
N ARG A 18 -5.85 -4.70 9.28
CA ARG A 18 -6.05 -5.73 10.29
C ARG A 18 -4.96 -6.78 10.16
N THR A 19 -4.07 -6.83 11.15
CA THR A 19 -2.98 -7.81 11.21
C THR A 19 -3.50 -9.18 11.66
N SER A 20 -2.71 -10.23 11.41
CA SER A 20 -3.01 -11.60 11.88
C SER A 20 -3.14 -11.69 13.41
N ARG A 21 -2.49 -10.79 14.14
CA ARG A 21 -2.56 -10.66 15.61
C ARG A 21 -3.83 -9.93 16.10
N LYS A 22 -4.85 -9.79 15.25
CA LYS A 22 -6.12 -9.10 15.53
C LYS A 22 -5.95 -7.63 15.94
N ARG A 23 -4.83 -6.99 15.58
CA ARG A 23 -4.61 -5.55 15.77
C ARG A 23 -4.96 -4.79 14.50
N ILE A 24 -5.38 -3.54 14.67
CA ILE A 24 -5.62 -2.63 13.55
C ILE A 24 -4.53 -1.55 13.58
N GLU A 25 -3.71 -1.53 12.54
CA GLU A 25 -2.53 -0.67 12.42
C GLU A 25 -2.68 0.25 11.19
N PRO A 26 -1.93 1.36 11.10
CA PRO A 26 -1.84 2.13 9.86
C PRO A 26 -1.32 1.27 8.70
N TYR A 27 -1.74 1.60 7.47
CA TYR A 27 -1.09 1.03 6.29
C TYR A 27 0.37 1.48 6.22
N ASP A 28 1.24 0.54 5.91
CA ASP A 28 2.68 0.77 5.83
C ASP A 28 3.24 -0.01 4.63
N GLU A 29 3.58 0.73 3.57
CA GLU A 29 4.14 0.18 2.33
C GLU A 29 5.48 -0.53 2.57
N SER A 30 6.26 -0.11 3.57
CA SER A 30 7.57 -0.70 3.86
C SER A 30 7.45 -2.16 4.27
N ARG A 31 6.31 -2.58 4.83
CA ARG A 31 6.03 -3.98 5.17
C ARG A 31 5.86 -4.86 3.93
N ILE A 32 5.28 -4.31 2.86
CA ILE A 32 5.15 -5.03 1.58
C ILE A 32 6.55 -5.19 0.97
N VAL A 33 7.34 -4.11 0.95
CA VAL A 33 8.73 -4.14 0.47
C VAL A 33 9.56 -5.18 1.22
N ALA A 34 9.49 -5.19 2.55
CA ALA A 34 10.22 -6.15 3.38
C ALA A 34 9.76 -7.59 3.10
N SER A 35 8.46 -7.85 3.03
CA SER A 35 7.92 -9.18 2.72
C SER A 35 8.36 -9.67 1.33
N LEU A 36 8.35 -8.80 0.31
CA LEU A 36 8.83 -9.13 -1.03
C LEU A 36 10.34 -9.48 -1.05
N GLN A 37 11.16 -8.77 -0.27
CA GLN A 37 12.58 -9.11 -0.14
C GLN A 37 12.79 -10.43 0.60
N HIS A 38 12.08 -10.65 1.71
CA HIS A 38 12.28 -11.81 2.58
C HIS A 38 11.65 -13.11 2.06
N GLU A 39 10.47 -13.04 1.45
CA GLU A 39 9.70 -14.21 1.03
C GLU A 39 9.90 -14.55 -0.45
N ALA A 40 10.08 -13.54 -1.31
CA ALA A 40 10.23 -13.72 -2.75
C ALA A 40 11.66 -13.45 -3.27
N GLY A 41 12.58 -13.02 -2.40
CA GLY A 41 13.98 -12.77 -2.76
C GLY A 41 14.18 -11.62 -3.75
N LEU A 42 13.22 -10.71 -3.85
CA LEU A 42 13.30 -9.58 -4.79
C LEU A 42 14.33 -8.56 -4.33
N ASP A 43 15.01 -7.94 -5.28
CA ASP A 43 15.89 -6.83 -5.00
C ASP A 43 15.10 -5.61 -4.46
N PRO A 44 15.73 -4.70 -3.70
CA PRO A 44 15.04 -3.58 -3.07
C PRO A 44 14.33 -2.63 -4.05
N GLU A 45 14.83 -2.49 -5.28
CA GLU A 45 14.25 -1.60 -6.28
C GLU A 45 12.97 -2.20 -6.87
N THR A 46 13.05 -3.47 -7.30
CA THR A 46 11.88 -4.21 -7.79
C THR A 46 10.79 -4.32 -6.72
N ALA A 47 11.16 -4.68 -5.49
CA ALA A 47 10.22 -4.77 -4.37
C ALA A 47 9.50 -3.43 -4.12
N ARG A 48 10.22 -2.31 -4.18
CA ARG A 48 9.64 -0.96 -4.03
C ARG A 48 8.66 -0.64 -5.16
N ARG A 49 9.01 -0.94 -6.41
CA ARG A 49 8.13 -0.68 -7.57
C ARG A 49 6.82 -1.46 -7.48
N ILE A 50 6.87 -2.72 -7.05
CA ILE A 50 5.68 -3.53 -6.82
C ILE A 50 4.85 -2.95 -5.67
N ALA A 51 5.48 -2.65 -4.53
CA ALA A 51 4.80 -2.09 -3.38
C ALA A 51 4.07 -0.78 -3.70
N GLN A 52 4.70 0.13 -4.45
CA GLN A 52 4.06 1.36 -4.93
C GLN A 52 2.84 1.08 -5.83
N SER A 53 2.92 0.07 -6.69
CA SER A 53 1.81 -0.33 -7.58
C SER A 53 0.64 -0.91 -6.78
N VAL A 54 0.94 -1.73 -5.78
CA VAL A 54 -0.05 -2.25 -4.82
C VAL A 54 -0.68 -1.12 -4.02
N THR A 55 0.10 -0.18 -3.49
CA THR A 55 -0.40 1.00 -2.75
C THR A 55 -1.36 1.83 -3.60
N ARG A 56 -1.03 2.09 -4.87
CA ARG A 56 -1.95 2.81 -5.80
C ARG A 56 -3.26 2.04 -5.98
N ARG A 57 -3.21 0.72 -6.14
CA ARG A 57 -4.39 -0.13 -6.34
C ARG A 57 -5.26 -0.18 -5.09
N ILE A 58 -4.66 -0.35 -3.91
CA ILE A 58 -5.36 -0.33 -2.61
C ILE A 58 -6.04 1.00 -2.38
N ARG A 59 -5.37 2.11 -2.69
CA ARG A 59 -5.94 3.45 -2.58
C ARG A 59 -7.17 3.64 -3.48
N ALA A 60 -7.11 3.15 -4.71
CA ALA A 60 -8.23 3.23 -5.65
C ALA A 60 -9.47 2.43 -5.19
N MET A 61 -9.31 1.44 -4.33
CA MET A 61 -10.44 0.66 -3.78
C MET A 61 -11.26 1.42 -2.72
N LYS A 62 -10.75 2.55 -2.19
CA LYS A 62 -11.44 3.40 -1.19
C LYS A 62 -11.98 2.63 0.02
N LEU A 63 -11.21 1.66 0.50
CA LEU A 63 -11.57 0.84 1.66
C LEU A 63 -11.26 1.59 2.96
N THR A 64 -12.05 1.36 4.00
CA THR A 64 -11.72 1.83 5.36
C THR A 64 -10.74 0.89 6.06
N PHE A 65 -10.83 -0.41 5.79
CA PHE A 65 -9.98 -1.45 6.36
C PHE A 65 -9.64 -2.52 5.34
N VAL A 66 -8.45 -3.11 5.48
CA VAL A 66 -7.98 -4.25 4.67
C VAL A 66 -7.30 -5.26 5.59
N SER A 67 -7.40 -6.55 5.30
CA SER A 67 -6.68 -7.58 6.07
C SER A 67 -5.28 -7.80 5.49
N ALA A 68 -4.31 -8.16 6.34
CA ALA A 68 -2.98 -8.51 5.85
C ALA A 68 -2.99 -9.65 4.79
N PRO A 69 -3.80 -10.71 4.92
CA PRO A 69 -3.95 -11.70 3.84
C PRO A 69 -4.45 -11.11 2.52
N LEU A 70 -5.45 -10.20 2.55
CA LEU A 70 -5.96 -9.58 1.33
C LEU A 70 -4.90 -8.71 0.64
N ILE A 71 -4.04 -8.03 1.39
CA ILE A 71 -2.89 -7.31 0.81
C ILE A 71 -2.00 -8.28 0.03
N ARG A 72 -1.72 -9.48 0.57
CA ARG A 72 -0.91 -10.49 -0.13
C ARG A 72 -1.56 -10.97 -1.42
N GLU A 73 -2.88 -11.21 -1.41
CA GLU A 73 -3.58 -11.59 -2.65
C GLU A 73 -3.51 -10.49 -3.70
N ILE A 74 -3.55 -9.21 -3.30
CA ILE A 74 -3.37 -8.07 -4.21
C ILE A 74 -1.93 -8.02 -4.76
N VAL A 75 -0.92 -8.31 -3.93
CA VAL A 75 0.48 -8.37 -4.35
C VAL A 75 0.68 -9.45 -5.42
N ASN A 76 0.07 -10.63 -5.27
CA ASN A 76 0.24 -11.76 -6.20
C ASN A 76 -0.39 -11.55 -7.60
N VAL A 77 -1.19 -10.52 -7.78
CA VAL A 77 -1.85 -10.18 -9.07
C VAL A 77 -1.28 -8.92 -9.72
N VAL A 78 -0.10 -8.48 -9.26
CA VAL A 78 0.70 -7.37 -9.81
C VAL A 78 1.93 -7.96 -10.47
#